data_AF-A0A838JSY7-F1
#
_entry.id   AF-A0A838JSY7-F1
#
_cell.length_a   1.000
_cell.length_b   1.000
_cell.length_c   1.000
_cell.angle_alpha   90.00
_cell.angle_beta   90.00
_cell.angle_gamma   90.00
#
_symmetry.space_group_name_H-M   'P 1'
#
loop_
_entity.id
_entity.type
_entity.pdbx_description
1 polymer ?
#
loop_
_entity_poly.entity_id
_entity_poly.type
_entity_poly.pdbx_seq_one_letter_code
_entity_poly.pdbx_strand_id
1 'polypeptide(L)'
;MTKSRPIWGIDVSHWQQAIDMKKVKHEGYDFVVVKATEGPYRDGSSYTDDRYKQHMRNAQAADLIVGAYHFLVETPAKPQVEHFLSTVGDVRGKIIMIDFEEYPAPHDALTPTNNTLKDFVHELRSRIGKHPILIYASRGFWNSGKPTGDAGQFGDVTTWDAYYLTMDRVKPKAFYGKYKNRGWGKPWGGQEPMIWQFTPAGNVAGLNIDVNAFQGTRKELLDLAGLGDGDARPEHDRDRDEHAEHDRDHERDHDKDRDEHAEHDRDHDREHDRHPDHKRGRKHRSKDGIPEWVSEPLEYLEGTKGGRYVAWESGRFTDSAPAWVAGNQPPPPTHIRERGAFCAALPNLAMRKNGVRHSDMANAWYGGVLWYGNYFVDERNLAKRLRPDRDYPPGTLFIRRYTGPALAQQGHVGIMGRHGRLLQSDVPLGINEERTLAQTQAFLTRGEGGGFQWIVLPQHWLKPD
;
A
#
# COMPACT_ATOMS: atom_id res chain seq x y z
N MET A 1 -6.57 20.19 24.05
CA MET A 1 -5.11 20.12 24.26
C MET A 1 -4.49 19.66 22.95
N THR A 2 -3.67 20.50 22.32
CA THR A 2 -2.91 20.13 21.12
C THR A 2 -1.93 19.02 21.52
N LYS A 3 -2.17 17.78 21.05
CA LYS A 3 -1.24 16.66 21.24
C LYS A 3 0.13 17.13 20.75
N SER A 4 1.15 16.98 21.60
CA SER A 4 2.55 17.32 21.32
C SER A 4 3.01 16.68 20.00
N ARG A 5 4.07 17.23 19.39
CA ARG A 5 4.74 16.56 18.26
C ARG A 5 5.07 15.11 18.68
N PRO A 6 4.79 14.10 17.85
CA PRO A 6 5.13 12.72 18.19
C PRO A 6 6.66 12.56 18.27
N ILE A 7 7.09 11.58 19.05
CA ILE A 7 8.48 11.12 19.00
C ILE A 7 8.61 10.20 17.79
N TRP A 8 9.59 10.46 16.93
CA TRP A 8 9.76 9.70 15.69
C TRP A 8 10.65 8.48 15.92
N GLY A 9 10.30 7.37 15.29
CA GLY A 9 11.14 6.19 15.25
C GLY A 9 11.06 5.47 13.92
N ILE A 10 11.90 4.46 13.79
CA ILE A 10 11.96 3.55 12.63
C ILE A 10 11.94 2.12 13.12
N ASP A 11 11.61 1.18 12.24
CA ASP A 11 11.90 -0.23 12.44
C ASP A 11 12.66 -0.77 11.24
N VAL A 12 13.56 -1.71 11.51
CA VAL A 12 14.55 -2.18 10.52
C VAL A 12 14.83 -3.67 10.66
N SER A 13 15.28 -4.27 9.57
CA SER A 13 15.77 -5.64 9.51
C SER A 13 17.04 -5.71 8.65
N HIS A 14 17.44 -6.93 8.27
CA HIS A 14 18.51 -7.14 7.29
C HIS A 14 18.27 -6.44 5.95
N TRP A 15 17.03 -6.13 5.56
CA TRP A 15 16.74 -5.39 4.33
C TRP A 15 17.41 -4.00 4.30
N GLN A 16 17.65 -3.40 5.47
CA GLN A 16 18.31 -2.10 5.62
C GLN A 16 19.83 -2.23 5.84
N GLN A 17 20.51 -2.96 4.95
CA GLN A 17 21.90 -3.45 5.12
C GLN A 17 22.98 -2.40 5.49
N ALA A 18 22.80 -1.13 5.11
CA ALA A 18 23.81 -0.08 5.24
C ALA A 18 23.27 1.21 5.89
N ILE A 19 22.27 1.10 6.77
CA ILE A 19 21.68 2.26 7.42
C ILE A 19 22.69 2.96 8.35
N ASP A 20 22.86 4.27 8.17
CA ASP A 20 23.63 5.13 9.07
C ASP A 20 22.73 5.62 10.21
N MET A 21 22.85 4.98 11.38
CA MET A 21 22.06 5.32 12.56
C MET A 21 22.37 6.71 13.12
N LYS A 22 23.57 7.26 12.89
CA LYS A 22 23.88 8.64 13.29
C LYS A 22 23.14 9.63 12.42
N LYS A 23 23.04 9.36 11.11
CA LYS A 23 22.22 10.15 10.20
C LYS A 23 20.74 10.06 10.54
N VAL A 24 20.24 8.86 10.90
CA VAL A 24 18.87 8.67 11.44
C VAL A 24 18.64 9.58 12.66
N LYS A 25 19.54 9.56 13.65
CA LYS A 25 19.45 10.42 14.83
C LYS A 25 19.45 11.91 14.45
N HIS A 26 20.36 12.32 13.57
CA HIS A 26 20.48 13.71 13.09
C HIS A 26 19.23 14.18 12.33
N GLU A 27 18.57 13.31 11.57
CA GLU A 27 17.29 13.61 10.92
C GLU A 27 16.12 13.73 11.92
N GLY A 28 16.37 13.54 13.22
CA GLY A 28 15.45 13.77 14.32
C GLY A 28 14.52 12.60 14.59
N TYR A 29 15.07 11.38 14.54
CA TYR A 29 14.46 10.14 15.03
C TYR A 29 15.10 9.76 16.36
N ASP A 30 14.32 9.24 17.31
CA ASP A 30 14.78 9.01 18.68
C ASP A 30 14.72 7.55 19.12
N PHE A 31 14.01 6.68 18.38
CA PHE A 31 14.01 5.24 18.66
C PHE A 31 14.09 4.39 17.38
N VAL A 32 14.56 3.16 17.55
CA VAL A 32 14.57 2.13 16.51
C VAL A 32 14.25 0.76 17.09
N VAL A 33 13.39 -0.01 16.43
CA VAL A 33 13.12 -1.41 16.78
C VAL A 33 13.64 -2.32 15.68
N VAL A 34 14.49 -3.28 16.05
CA VAL A 34 15.26 -4.10 15.10
C VAL A 34 14.74 -5.53 15.08
N LYS A 35 14.56 -6.14 13.90
CA LYS A 35 14.24 -7.57 13.80
C LYS A 35 15.33 -8.37 14.49
N ALA A 36 14.96 -9.19 15.46
CA ALA A 36 15.91 -10.09 16.13
C ALA A 36 15.77 -11.50 15.59
N THR A 37 14.55 -12.03 15.64
CA THR A 37 14.24 -13.40 15.22
C THR A 37 12.90 -13.45 14.49
N GLU A 38 12.70 -14.53 13.76
CA GLU A 38 11.40 -14.98 13.27
C GLU A 38 11.16 -16.34 13.93
N GLY A 39 9.92 -16.82 13.96
CA GLY A 39 9.66 -18.23 14.20
C GLY A 39 10.42 -19.11 13.20
N PRO A 40 10.29 -20.45 13.28
CA PRO A 40 10.90 -21.33 12.29
C PRO A 40 10.61 -20.82 10.88
N TYR A 41 11.66 -20.69 10.07
CA TYR A 41 11.54 -20.22 8.70
C TYR A 41 10.74 -21.24 7.89
N ARG A 42 10.46 -20.93 6.62
CA ARG A 42 9.60 -21.74 5.74
C ARG A 42 10.08 -23.18 5.56
N ASP A 43 11.35 -23.44 5.79
CA ASP A 43 12.00 -24.74 5.73
C ASP A 43 12.14 -25.42 7.11
N GLY A 44 11.59 -24.82 8.17
CA GLY A 44 11.67 -25.29 9.56
C GLY A 44 12.95 -24.92 10.29
N SER A 45 13.87 -24.18 9.66
CA SER A 45 15.13 -23.74 10.30
C SER A 45 14.89 -22.58 11.28
N SER A 46 15.70 -22.47 12.34
CA SER A 46 15.69 -21.29 13.20
C SER A 46 16.26 -20.07 12.47
N TYR A 47 15.57 -18.93 12.50
CA TYR A 47 16.00 -17.72 11.80
C TYR A 47 16.34 -16.56 12.76
N THR A 48 17.60 -16.14 12.75
CA THR A 48 18.06 -14.90 13.39
C THR A 48 18.41 -13.90 12.30
N ASP A 49 17.95 -12.66 12.43
CA ASP A 49 18.30 -11.60 11.49
C ASP A 49 19.81 -11.32 11.57
N ASP A 50 20.51 -11.47 10.44
CA ASP A 50 21.97 -11.40 10.35
C ASP A 50 22.51 -9.99 10.65
N ARG A 51 21.66 -8.95 10.57
CA ARG A 51 22.01 -7.58 10.89
C ARG A 51 21.62 -7.15 12.31
N TYR A 52 20.87 -7.95 13.06
CA TYR A 52 20.38 -7.58 14.40
C TYR A 52 21.47 -6.98 15.29
N LYS A 53 22.57 -7.72 15.51
CA LYS A 53 23.67 -7.29 16.41
C LYS A 53 24.33 -6.00 15.94
N GLN A 54 24.49 -5.84 14.62
CA GLN A 54 25.13 -4.67 14.04
C GLN A 54 24.22 -3.43 14.16
N HIS A 55 22.93 -3.57 13.83
CA HIS A 55 21.94 -2.50 13.93
C HIS A 55 21.76 -2.05 15.38
N MET A 56 21.63 -2.99 16.33
CA MET A 56 21.54 -2.68 17.76
C MET A 56 22.75 -1.89 18.25
N ARG A 57 23.97 -2.35 17.94
CA ARG A 57 25.20 -1.65 18.34
C ARG A 57 25.28 -0.24 17.76
N ASN A 58 24.99 -0.10 16.46
CA ASN A 58 25.03 1.19 15.79
C ASN A 58 23.98 2.16 16.32
N ALA A 59 22.77 1.66 16.62
CA ALA A 59 21.70 2.46 17.19
C ALA A 59 22.02 2.94 18.61
N GLN A 60 22.54 2.06 19.46
CA GLN A 60 23.02 2.43 20.80
C GLN A 60 24.14 3.46 20.74
N ALA A 61 25.10 3.29 19.82
CA ALA A 61 26.19 4.25 19.62
C ALA A 61 25.73 5.61 19.06
N ALA A 62 24.53 5.66 18.46
CA ALA A 62 23.88 6.87 17.97
C ALA A 62 22.89 7.48 18.98
N ASP A 63 22.84 6.96 20.22
CA ASP A 63 21.92 7.43 21.27
C ASP A 63 20.43 7.34 20.87
N LEU A 64 20.08 6.29 20.13
CA LEU A 64 18.68 5.91 19.88
C LEU A 64 18.19 4.99 21.01
N ILE A 65 16.94 5.17 21.42
CA ILE A 65 16.24 4.18 22.25
C ILE A 65 16.03 2.95 21.37
N VAL A 66 16.51 1.80 21.82
CA VAL A 66 16.52 0.58 21.01
C VAL A 66 15.38 -0.36 21.40
N GLY A 67 14.96 -1.17 20.45
CA GLY A 67 14.04 -2.26 20.65
C GLY A 67 14.39 -3.47 19.79
N ALA A 68 13.80 -4.60 20.13
CA ALA A 68 13.91 -5.83 19.39
C ALA A 68 12.51 -6.38 19.11
N TYR A 69 12.31 -6.90 17.90
CA TYR A 69 11.06 -7.59 17.57
C TYR A 69 11.26 -9.04 17.13
N HIS A 70 10.23 -9.83 17.41
CA HIS A 70 10.09 -11.21 16.95
C HIS A 70 8.94 -11.31 15.96
N PHE A 71 9.21 -11.79 14.74
CA PHE A 71 8.16 -12.13 13.78
C PHE A 71 7.52 -13.47 14.18
N LEU A 72 6.28 -13.41 14.66
CA LEU A 72 5.56 -14.58 15.17
C LEU A 72 5.03 -15.44 14.01
N VAL A 73 5.16 -16.76 14.12
CA VAL A 73 4.55 -17.71 13.18
C VAL A 73 3.75 -18.78 13.91
N GLU A 74 2.83 -19.46 13.21
CA GLU A 74 1.95 -20.52 13.71
C GLU A 74 2.72 -21.82 14.03
N THR A 75 3.60 -21.74 15.02
CA THR A 75 4.36 -22.85 15.60
C THR A 75 4.37 -22.72 17.13
N PRO A 76 4.75 -23.76 17.91
CA PRO A 76 4.73 -23.68 19.36
C PRO A 76 5.49 -22.47 19.92
N ALA A 77 4.88 -21.78 20.88
CA ALA A 77 5.39 -20.53 21.45
C ALA A 77 6.74 -20.67 22.14
N LYS A 78 6.93 -21.74 22.92
CA LYS A 78 8.12 -21.90 23.79
C LYS A 78 9.46 -21.87 23.04
N PRO A 79 9.67 -22.65 21.96
CA PRO A 79 10.90 -22.55 21.16
C PRO A 79 11.12 -21.15 20.58
N GLN A 80 10.06 -20.47 20.14
CA GLN A 80 10.15 -19.13 19.58
C GLN A 80 10.59 -18.10 20.66
N VAL A 81 10.01 -18.15 21.86
CA VAL A 81 10.40 -17.29 22.99
C VAL A 81 11.83 -17.56 23.44
N GLU A 82 12.25 -18.83 23.52
CA GLU A 82 13.62 -19.20 23.89
C GLU A 82 14.64 -18.66 22.89
N HIS A 83 14.35 -18.79 21.59
CA HIS A 83 15.20 -18.25 20.54
C HIS A 83 15.25 -16.72 20.53
N PHE A 84 14.11 -16.06 20.73
CA PHE A 84 14.04 -14.61 20.83
C PHE A 84 14.86 -14.09 22.02
N LEU A 85 14.66 -14.64 23.23
CA LEU A 85 15.36 -14.19 24.43
C LEU A 85 16.85 -14.54 24.42
N SER A 86 17.26 -15.68 23.83
CA SER A 86 18.68 -15.99 23.66
C SER A 86 19.38 -15.06 22.66
N THR A 87 18.64 -14.51 21.69
CA THR A 87 19.15 -13.51 20.74
C THR A 87 19.20 -12.11 21.35
N VAL A 88 18.15 -11.70 22.07
CA VAL A 88 18.02 -10.36 22.66
C VAL A 88 18.89 -10.18 23.90
N GLY A 89 19.07 -11.23 24.70
CA GLY A 89 19.71 -11.16 26.01
C GLY A 89 18.84 -10.40 27.02
N ASP A 90 19.47 -9.57 27.86
CA ASP A 90 18.75 -8.74 28.83
C ASP A 90 17.76 -7.80 28.14
N VAL A 91 16.49 -7.84 28.55
CA VAL A 91 15.42 -7.00 27.99
C VAL A 91 15.43 -5.59 28.54
N ARG A 92 16.09 -5.33 29.68
CA ARG A 92 16.16 -3.99 30.28
C ARG A 92 16.82 -3.01 29.31
N GLY A 93 16.18 -1.85 29.14
CA GLY A 93 16.63 -0.83 28.19
C GLY A 93 16.28 -1.13 26.73
N LYS A 94 15.40 -2.12 26.47
CA LYS A 94 14.94 -2.47 25.13
C LYS A 94 13.41 -2.49 25.07
N ILE A 95 12.84 -1.85 24.06
CA ILE A 95 11.45 -2.07 23.67
C ILE A 95 11.32 -3.51 23.17
N ILE A 96 10.34 -4.26 23.66
CA ILE A 96 10.10 -5.66 23.26
C ILE A 96 8.79 -5.74 22.50
N MET A 97 8.85 -6.17 21.24
CA MET A 97 7.70 -6.21 20.34
C MET A 97 7.50 -7.61 19.74
N ILE A 98 6.24 -8.03 19.68
CA ILE A 98 5.79 -9.19 18.91
C ILE A 98 5.18 -8.65 17.62
N ASP A 99 5.77 -9.02 16.50
CA ASP A 99 5.24 -8.74 15.17
C ASP A 99 4.24 -9.84 14.82
N PHE A 100 2.95 -9.47 14.83
CA PHE A 100 1.81 -10.34 14.64
C PHE A 100 1.08 -9.95 13.36
N GLU A 101 1.50 -10.56 12.26
CA GLU A 101 1.00 -10.26 10.92
C GLU A 101 0.82 -11.51 10.05
N GLU A 102 0.24 -11.31 8.87
CA GLU A 102 0.01 -12.38 7.89
C GLU A 102 1.33 -12.93 7.37
N TYR A 103 1.48 -14.25 7.36
CA TYR A 103 2.66 -14.86 6.77
C TYR A 103 2.51 -14.92 5.24
N PRO A 104 3.52 -14.47 4.45
CA PRO A 104 3.33 -14.36 3.02
C PRO A 104 3.07 -15.71 2.32
N ALA A 105 2.12 -15.68 1.37
CA ALA A 105 1.90 -16.76 0.42
C ALA A 105 3.21 -17.24 -0.24
N PRO A 106 3.37 -18.55 -0.51
CA PRO A 106 2.36 -19.61 -0.36
C PRO A 106 2.33 -20.27 1.03
N HIS A 107 2.94 -19.65 2.05
CA HIS A 107 3.10 -20.25 3.38
C HIS A 107 2.08 -19.68 4.37
N ASP A 108 0.86 -19.40 3.91
CA ASP A 108 -0.20 -18.76 4.71
C ASP A 108 -0.56 -19.59 5.96
N ALA A 109 -0.27 -20.90 5.95
CA ALA A 109 -0.40 -21.79 7.10
C ALA A 109 0.51 -21.43 8.29
N LEU A 110 1.57 -20.63 8.07
CA LEU A 110 2.42 -20.08 9.13
C LEU A 110 1.88 -18.77 9.72
N THR A 111 0.75 -18.27 9.21
CA THR A 111 0.10 -17.07 9.76
C THR A 111 -0.38 -17.35 11.19
N PRO A 112 0.12 -16.61 12.19
CA PRO A 112 -0.18 -16.89 13.58
C PRO A 112 -1.64 -16.56 13.93
N THR A 113 -2.23 -17.36 14.82
CA THR A 113 -3.58 -17.19 15.35
C THR A 113 -3.57 -16.44 16.69
N ASN A 114 -4.75 -16.01 17.16
CA ASN A 114 -4.90 -15.49 18.53
C ASN A 114 -4.36 -16.47 19.58
N ASN A 115 -4.52 -17.78 19.38
CA ASN A 115 -4.06 -18.77 20.35
C ASN A 115 -2.53 -18.78 20.42
N THR A 116 -1.87 -18.78 19.26
CA THR A 116 -0.40 -18.70 19.20
C THR A 116 0.12 -17.40 19.82
N LEU A 117 -0.51 -16.27 19.53
CA LEU A 117 -0.16 -15.00 20.17
C LEU A 117 -0.36 -15.05 21.70
N LYS A 118 -1.46 -15.64 22.17
CA LYS A 118 -1.73 -15.80 23.60
C LYS A 118 -0.68 -16.66 24.28
N ASP A 119 -0.33 -17.79 23.68
CA ASP A 119 0.68 -18.70 24.22
C ASP A 119 2.07 -18.04 24.22
N PHE A 120 2.41 -17.29 23.16
CA PHE A 120 3.66 -16.55 23.09
C PHE A 120 3.74 -15.45 24.14
N VAL A 121 2.69 -14.63 24.28
CA VAL A 121 2.65 -13.58 25.31
C VAL A 121 2.73 -14.19 26.71
N HIS A 122 2.03 -15.30 26.97
CA HIS A 122 2.07 -15.98 28.26
C HIS A 122 3.47 -16.51 28.58
N GLU A 123 4.10 -17.24 27.65
CA GLU A 123 5.45 -17.76 27.82
C GLU A 123 6.45 -16.62 27.98
N LEU A 124 6.42 -15.59 27.12
CA LEU A 124 7.32 -14.44 27.21
C LEU A 124 7.17 -13.73 28.56
N ARG A 125 5.94 -13.46 28.99
CA ARG A 125 5.63 -12.81 30.27
C ARG A 125 6.19 -13.59 31.45
N SER A 126 6.16 -14.93 31.41
CA SER A 126 6.74 -15.79 32.46
C SER A 126 8.26 -15.61 32.60
N ARG A 127 8.94 -15.20 31.52
CA ARG A 127 10.40 -15.06 31.45
C ARG A 127 10.90 -13.65 31.71
N ILE A 128 10.12 -12.63 31.34
CA ILE A 128 10.52 -11.22 31.43
C ILE A 128 9.81 -10.43 32.54
N GLY A 129 8.92 -11.07 33.30
CA GLY A 129 8.23 -10.45 34.43
C GLY A 129 7.36 -9.28 33.99
N LYS A 130 7.49 -8.11 34.62
CA LYS A 130 6.66 -6.92 34.33
C LYS A 130 7.16 -6.05 33.17
N HIS A 131 8.21 -6.46 32.46
CA HIS A 131 8.74 -5.70 31.33
C HIS A 131 7.66 -5.49 30.25
N PRO A 132 7.41 -4.28 29.72
CA PRO A 132 6.34 -4.06 28.75
C PRO A 132 6.46 -4.93 27.50
N ILE A 133 5.32 -5.40 26.98
CA ILE A 133 5.23 -6.17 25.73
C ILE A 133 4.37 -5.37 24.75
N LEU A 134 4.92 -5.07 23.58
CA LEU A 134 4.20 -4.46 22.48
C LEU A 134 3.72 -5.54 21.50
N ILE A 135 2.51 -5.40 21.00
CA ILE A 135 1.98 -6.20 19.90
C ILE A 135 1.83 -5.28 18.70
N TYR A 136 2.54 -5.59 17.63
CA TYR A 136 2.38 -4.97 16.33
C TYR A 136 1.36 -5.77 15.51
N ALA A 137 0.44 -5.08 14.85
CA ALA A 137 -0.45 -5.67 13.86
C ALA A 137 -0.94 -4.62 12.86
N SER A 138 -1.20 -5.05 11.63
CA SER A 138 -1.94 -4.23 10.67
C SER A 138 -3.44 -4.29 10.94
N ARG A 139 -4.15 -3.17 10.67
CA ARG A 139 -5.62 -3.12 10.79
C ARG A 139 -6.31 -4.18 9.95
N GLY A 140 -5.80 -4.43 8.74
CA GLY A 140 -6.38 -5.41 7.82
C GLY A 140 -6.28 -6.82 8.39
N PHE A 141 -5.09 -7.17 8.91
CA PHE A 141 -4.86 -8.48 9.50
C PHE A 141 -5.74 -8.73 10.73
N TRP A 142 -5.75 -7.81 11.71
CA TRP A 142 -6.54 -7.98 12.94
C TRP A 142 -8.06 -7.93 12.73
N ASN A 143 -8.54 -7.18 11.74
CA ASN A 143 -9.97 -7.03 11.50
C ASN A 143 -10.51 -7.97 10.42
N SER A 144 -9.68 -8.88 9.89
CA SER A 144 -10.06 -9.89 8.89
C SER A 144 -10.95 -11.02 9.47
N GLY A 145 -11.07 -11.10 10.79
CA GLY A 145 -11.90 -12.06 11.51
C GLY A 145 -11.13 -13.23 12.13
N LYS A 146 -9.91 -13.52 11.65
CA LYS A 146 -8.96 -14.47 12.26
C LYS A 146 -7.53 -14.02 11.94
N PRO A 147 -6.83 -13.27 12.80
CA PRO A 147 -7.17 -12.91 14.19
C PRO A 147 -8.25 -11.82 14.36
N THR A 148 -8.75 -11.62 15.59
CA THR A 148 -9.67 -10.52 15.97
C THR A 148 -9.88 -10.39 17.50
N GLY A 149 -10.67 -9.42 17.96
CA GLY A 149 -11.07 -9.25 19.36
C GLY A 149 -10.33 -8.15 20.11
N ASP A 150 -10.44 -8.13 21.44
CA ASP A 150 -9.81 -7.15 22.33
C ASP A 150 -8.36 -7.56 22.66
N ALA A 151 -7.40 -6.65 22.57
CA ALA A 151 -5.99 -6.94 22.84
C ALA A 151 -5.74 -7.24 24.33
N GLY A 152 -6.60 -6.78 25.23
CA GLY A 152 -6.57 -7.10 26.65
C GLY A 152 -6.78 -8.59 26.95
N GLN A 153 -7.26 -9.39 25.98
CA GLN A 153 -7.30 -10.85 26.11
C GLN A 153 -5.89 -11.47 26.26
N PHE A 154 -4.84 -10.73 25.91
CA PHE A 154 -3.44 -11.13 26.03
C PHE A 154 -2.77 -10.59 27.31
N GLY A 155 -3.53 -9.92 28.19
CA GLY A 155 -3.03 -9.36 29.45
C GLY A 155 -2.57 -7.91 29.33
N ASP A 156 -1.61 -7.52 30.16
CA ASP A 156 -1.01 -6.18 30.14
C ASP A 156 -0.05 -6.05 28.95
N VAL A 157 -0.58 -5.60 27.82
CA VAL A 157 0.11 -5.41 26.54
C VAL A 157 -0.19 -4.02 25.98
N THR A 158 0.74 -3.49 25.21
CA THR A 158 0.59 -2.24 24.46
C THR A 158 0.46 -2.53 22.98
N THR A 159 -0.28 -1.72 22.22
CA THR A 159 -0.48 -1.92 20.79
C THR A 159 0.33 -0.95 19.92
N TRP A 160 0.81 -1.48 18.79
CA TRP A 160 1.51 -0.76 17.73
C TRP A 160 0.76 -0.99 16.41
N ASP A 161 0.09 0.05 15.91
CA ASP A 161 -0.75 -0.05 14.71
C ASP A 161 0.04 0.16 13.43
N ALA A 162 -0.09 -0.74 12.48
CA ALA A 162 0.30 -0.51 11.09
C ALA A 162 -0.89 -0.07 10.25
N TYR A 163 -0.80 1.16 9.72
CA TYR A 163 -1.80 1.71 8.83
C TYR A 163 -1.18 2.69 7.85
N TYR A 164 -1.07 2.25 6.60
CA TYR A 164 -0.44 3.00 5.54
C TYR A 164 -1.48 3.62 4.61
N LEU A 165 -1.31 4.90 4.30
CA LEU A 165 -2.17 5.59 3.34
C LEU A 165 -1.62 5.56 1.92
N THR A 166 -0.34 5.22 1.77
CA THR A 166 0.33 4.95 0.49
C THR A 166 1.50 3.99 0.71
N MET A 167 1.84 3.25 -0.34
CA MET A 167 3.07 2.47 -0.44
C MET A 167 4.20 3.24 -1.16
N ASP A 168 3.90 4.42 -1.70
CA ASP A 168 4.88 5.26 -2.38
C ASP A 168 5.91 5.84 -1.42
N ARG A 169 7.08 6.16 -1.96
CA ARG A 169 8.13 6.80 -1.18
C ARG A 169 7.73 8.21 -0.73
N VAL A 170 7.82 8.49 0.57
CA VAL A 170 7.39 9.78 1.15
C VAL A 170 8.49 10.48 1.95
N LYS A 171 8.32 11.81 2.13
CA LYS A 171 9.00 12.57 3.19
C LYS A 171 8.21 12.41 4.49
N PRO A 172 8.67 11.62 5.49
CA PRO A 172 7.78 11.09 6.52
C PRO A 172 7.10 12.14 7.40
N LYS A 173 7.85 13.13 7.90
CA LYS A 173 7.32 14.16 8.83
C LYS A 173 6.27 15.05 8.16
N ALA A 174 6.50 15.44 6.90
CA ALA A 174 5.54 16.21 6.11
C ALA A 174 4.28 15.38 5.79
N PHE A 175 4.47 14.11 5.43
CA PHE A 175 3.38 13.18 5.17
C PHE A 175 2.51 12.97 6.41
N TYR A 176 3.12 12.68 7.57
CA TYR A 176 2.41 12.58 8.83
C TYR A 176 1.64 13.86 9.16
N GLY A 177 2.23 15.05 8.98
CA GLY A 177 1.57 16.33 9.23
C GLY A 177 0.22 16.47 8.52
N LYS A 178 0.13 15.99 7.27
CA LYS A 178 -1.09 15.99 6.44
C LYS A 178 -2.14 14.98 6.91
N TYR A 179 -1.72 13.88 7.53
CA TYR A 179 -2.57 12.73 7.82
C TYR A 179 -2.65 12.32 9.30
N LYS A 180 -2.09 13.11 10.22
CA LYS A 180 -1.97 12.80 11.66
C LYS A 180 -3.26 12.37 12.34
N ASN A 181 -4.42 12.82 11.84
CA ASN A 181 -5.74 12.48 12.39
C ASN A 181 -6.26 11.10 11.96
N ARG A 182 -5.50 10.31 11.18
CA ARG A 182 -5.93 9.02 10.63
C ARG A 182 -5.40 7.80 11.41
N GLY A 183 -4.31 7.98 12.15
CA GLY A 183 -3.60 6.89 12.84
C GLY A 183 -4.12 6.53 14.22
N TRP A 184 -4.82 7.46 14.87
CA TRP A 184 -5.16 7.37 16.29
C TRP A 184 -6.64 7.01 16.51
N GLY A 185 -7.01 6.69 17.75
CA GLY A 185 -8.31 6.10 18.11
C GLY A 185 -8.14 4.62 18.45
N LYS A 186 -9.19 3.81 18.30
CA LYS A 186 -9.13 2.36 18.60
C LYS A 186 -9.20 1.52 17.31
N PRO A 187 -8.12 1.47 16.51
CA PRO A 187 -8.15 0.89 15.16
C PRO A 187 -8.33 -0.63 15.16
N TRP A 188 -7.90 -1.30 16.22
CA TRP A 188 -8.06 -2.72 16.47
C TRP A 188 -7.81 -3.01 17.95
N GLY A 189 -8.16 -4.20 18.42
CA GLY A 189 -7.80 -4.61 19.78
C GLY A 189 -8.50 -3.84 20.91
N GLY A 190 -9.50 -2.99 20.65
CA GLY A 190 -10.21 -2.24 21.69
C GLY A 190 -9.40 -1.15 22.41
N GLN A 191 -8.15 -0.93 22.02
CA GLN A 191 -7.18 -0.04 22.66
C GLN A 191 -6.65 1.01 21.67
N GLU A 192 -6.27 2.20 22.17
CA GLU A 192 -5.55 3.19 21.34
C GLU A 192 -4.06 2.84 21.31
N PRO A 193 -3.44 2.72 20.12
CA PRO A 193 -2.04 2.35 20.02
C PRO A 193 -1.14 3.47 20.53
N MET A 194 -0.04 3.08 21.16
CA MET A 194 1.01 4.03 21.56
C MET A 194 1.92 4.38 20.39
N ILE A 195 2.06 3.47 19.42
CA ILE A 195 2.89 3.67 18.22
C ILE A 195 2.05 3.43 16.97
N TRP A 196 2.20 4.31 15.98
CA TRP A 196 1.62 4.15 14.66
C TRP A 196 2.74 4.10 13.61
N GLN A 197 2.87 2.97 12.93
CA GLN A 197 3.65 2.85 11.69
C GLN A 197 2.80 3.38 10.54
N PHE A 198 3.12 4.59 10.09
CA PHE A 198 2.25 5.35 9.18
C PHE A 198 2.69 5.28 7.72
N THR A 199 3.91 4.81 7.46
CA THR A 199 4.41 4.57 6.12
C THR A 199 5.43 3.44 6.13
N PRO A 200 5.40 2.54 5.14
CA PRO A 200 6.42 1.54 4.94
C PRO A 200 7.54 2.02 3.99
N ALA A 201 7.45 3.29 3.56
CA ALA A 201 8.25 3.81 2.47
C ALA A 201 8.80 5.22 2.76
N GLY A 202 9.28 5.44 3.99
CA GLY A 202 9.89 6.70 4.37
C GLY A 202 11.29 6.87 3.79
N ASN A 203 11.57 8.05 3.23
CA ASN A 203 12.95 8.46 2.95
C ASN A 203 13.63 8.89 4.25
N VAL A 204 14.44 8.00 4.81
CA VAL A 204 15.23 8.22 6.05
C VAL A 204 16.66 7.78 5.80
N ALA A 205 17.62 8.63 6.15
CA ALA A 205 19.04 8.45 5.87
C ALA A 205 19.36 8.19 4.38
N GLY A 206 18.44 8.48 3.45
CA GLY A 206 18.56 8.17 2.02
C GLY A 206 18.04 6.79 1.61
N LEU A 207 17.56 5.98 2.55
CA LEU A 207 17.02 4.63 2.33
C LEU A 207 15.49 4.62 2.31
N ASN A 208 14.91 3.46 2.02
CA ASN A 208 13.48 3.19 2.17
C ASN A 208 13.24 2.48 3.50
N ILE A 209 12.53 3.12 4.42
CA ILE A 209 12.45 2.72 5.83
C ILE A 209 11.00 2.80 6.32
N ASP A 210 10.60 1.85 7.16
CA ASP A 210 9.33 1.89 7.90
C ASP A 210 9.40 2.96 8.99
N VAL A 211 8.41 3.87 9.03
CA VAL A 211 8.46 5.05 9.90
C VAL A 211 7.28 5.13 10.86
N ASN A 212 7.62 5.43 12.11
CA ASN A 212 6.75 5.35 13.26
C ASN A 212 6.60 6.69 13.97
N ALA A 213 5.39 6.95 14.42
CA ALA A 213 5.08 8.02 15.36
C ALA A 213 4.71 7.40 16.70
N PHE A 214 5.39 7.79 17.77
CA PHE A 214 5.03 7.48 19.15
C PHE A 214 4.25 8.64 19.76
N GLN A 215 3.05 8.35 20.29
CA GLN A 215 2.17 9.34 20.89
C GLN A 215 2.30 9.32 22.41
N GLY A 216 3.35 9.98 22.92
CA GLY A 216 3.61 10.13 24.34
C GLY A 216 4.84 10.99 24.60
N THR A 217 5.24 11.04 25.86
CA THR A 217 6.44 11.70 26.38
C THR A 217 7.67 10.80 26.24
N ARG A 218 8.87 11.40 26.28
CA ARG A 218 10.12 10.64 26.26
C ARG A 218 10.20 9.65 27.43
N LYS A 219 9.67 10.03 28.59
CA LYS A 219 9.54 9.15 29.76
C LYS A 219 8.71 7.91 29.44
N GLU A 220 7.52 8.07 28.88
CA GLU A 220 6.66 6.91 28.52
C GLU A 220 7.35 5.99 27.51
N LEU A 221 8.15 6.55 26.58
CA LEU A 221 8.95 5.75 25.65
C LEU A 221 10.08 4.97 26.35
N LEU A 222 10.73 5.57 27.35
CA LEU A 222 11.74 4.89 28.18
C LEU A 222 11.09 3.84 29.10
N ASP A 223 9.87 4.09 29.58
CA ASP A 223 9.10 3.13 30.36
C ASP A 223 8.75 1.90 29.52
N LEU A 224 8.41 2.06 28.22
CA LEU A 224 8.27 0.93 27.28
C LEU A 224 9.55 0.10 27.12
N ALA A 225 10.72 0.71 27.33
CA ALA A 225 12.01 0.03 27.34
C ALA A 225 12.39 -0.53 28.73
N GLY A 226 11.52 -0.40 29.74
CA GLY A 226 11.74 -0.87 31.10
C GLY A 226 12.70 -0.02 31.93
N LEU A 227 12.86 1.28 31.61
CA LEU A 227 13.86 2.15 32.25
C LEU A 227 13.37 3.07 33.38
N GLY A 228 12.08 3.46 33.51
CA GLY A 228 11.57 4.12 34.72
C GLY A 228 12.20 5.48 35.08
N ASP A 229 11.69 6.12 36.14
CA ASP A 229 12.12 7.47 36.62
C ASP A 229 13.55 7.55 37.20
N GLY A 230 14.27 6.44 37.31
CA GLY A 230 15.59 6.39 37.95
C GLY A 230 16.80 6.43 37.02
N ASP A 231 16.62 6.17 35.71
CA ASP A 231 17.73 5.87 34.79
C ASP A 231 17.77 6.73 33.51
N ALA A 232 16.95 7.78 33.44
CA ALA A 232 17.02 8.74 32.34
C ALA A 232 18.35 9.52 32.40
N ARG A 233 19.21 9.35 31.39
CA ARG A 233 20.39 10.21 31.20
C ARG A 233 19.92 11.66 31.01
N PRO A 234 20.64 12.65 31.58
CA PRO A 234 20.20 14.03 31.60
C PRO A 234 19.91 14.55 30.20
N GLU A 235 18.78 15.25 30.07
CA GLU A 235 18.34 15.91 28.83
C GLU A 235 19.39 16.96 28.42
N HIS A 236 20.03 16.75 27.26
CA HIS A 236 20.72 17.85 26.60
C HIS A 236 19.67 18.70 25.90
N ASP A 237 19.39 19.85 26.53
CA ASP A 237 18.54 20.96 26.09
C ASP A 237 18.57 21.16 24.56
N ARG A 238 17.44 20.88 23.89
CA ARG A 238 17.22 21.15 22.45
C ARG A 238 16.40 22.42 22.20
N ASP A 239 16.13 23.20 23.24
CA ASP A 239 15.25 24.39 23.15
C ASP A 239 15.98 25.68 22.72
N ARG A 240 17.20 25.60 22.15
CA ARG A 240 17.95 26.78 21.70
C ARG A 240 17.95 27.06 20.19
N ASP A 241 17.44 26.16 19.36
CA ASP A 241 17.54 26.31 17.90
C ASP A 241 16.30 26.93 17.23
N GLU A 242 15.19 27.15 17.95
CA GLU A 242 13.96 27.74 17.37
C GLU A 242 14.02 29.27 17.14
N HIS A 243 15.11 29.94 17.54
CA HIS A 243 15.28 31.39 17.35
C HIS A 243 16.21 31.81 16.20
N ALA A 244 16.80 30.87 15.46
CA ALA A 244 17.82 31.20 14.43
C ALA A 244 17.32 31.19 12.97
N GLU A 245 16.08 30.79 12.69
CA GLU A 245 15.58 30.65 11.31
C GLU A 245 14.79 31.87 10.78
N HIS A 246 14.68 32.97 11.54
CA HIS A 246 13.86 34.12 11.14
C HIS A 246 14.63 35.29 10.49
N ASP A 247 15.95 35.19 10.30
CA ASP A 247 16.80 36.31 9.84
C ASP A 247 17.81 35.93 8.74
N ARG A 248 17.39 35.22 7.68
CA ARG A 248 18.19 35.09 6.44
C ARG A 248 17.35 34.96 5.18
N ASP A 249 16.61 36.01 4.85
CA ASP A 249 16.06 36.20 3.50
C ASP A 249 16.12 37.69 3.14
N HIS A 250 17.33 38.24 2.98
CA HIS A 250 17.57 39.44 2.17
C HIS A 250 19.02 39.45 1.69
N GLU A 251 19.19 39.94 0.46
CA GLU A 251 20.45 40.13 -0.29
C GLU A 251 20.94 38.94 -1.13
N ARG A 252 20.51 38.91 -2.40
CA ARG A 252 21.35 39.40 -3.51
C ARG A 252 20.61 39.36 -4.85
N ASP A 253 20.35 40.57 -5.35
CA ASP A 253 20.07 40.86 -6.75
C ASP A 253 21.27 41.66 -7.30
N HIS A 254 21.45 41.64 -8.62
CA HIS A 254 22.52 42.24 -9.46
C HIS A 254 23.77 41.38 -9.70
N ASP A 255 23.96 40.90 -10.94
CA ASP A 255 24.59 41.75 -11.96
C ASP A 255 24.33 41.26 -13.40
N LYS A 256 24.39 42.20 -14.33
CA LYS A 256 23.96 42.12 -15.73
C LYS A 256 25.12 41.97 -16.73
N ASP A 257 24.72 41.49 -17.91
CA ASP A 257 25.15 41.89 -19.27
C ASP A 257 26.43 41.31 -19.93
N ARG A 258 26.25 41.11 -21.27
CA ARG A 258 27.19 41.02 -22.42
C ARG A 258 27.72 39.62 -22.81
N ASP A 259 27.70 39.18 -24.08
CA ASP A 259 27.68 39.85 -25.39
C ASP A 259 27.00 38.99 -26.50
N GLU A 260 26.56 39.69 -27.55
CA GLU A 260 25.93 39.21 -28.80
C GLU A 260 26.93 38.86 -29.94
N HIS A 261 26.35 38.33 -31.02
CA HIS A 261 26.83 38.18 -32.42
C HIS A 261 27.39 36.80 -32.81
N ALA A 262 27.04 36.19 -33.95
CA ALA A 262 26.56 36.75 -35.22
C ALA A 262 25.62 35.79 -36.00
N GLU A 263 24.69 36.38 -36.73
CA GLU A 263 23.88 35.79 -37.80
C GLU A 263 24.69 35.65 -39.11
N HIS A 264 24.39 34.61 -39.89
CA HIS A 264 24.41 34.59 -41.37
C HIS A 264 23.94 33.21 -41.84
N ASP A 265 23.30 32.97 -42.97
CA ASP A 265 22.29 33.66 -43.78
C ASP A 265 21.92 32.59 -44.85
N ARG A 266 20.64 32.55 -45.25
CA ARG A 266 20.09 32.08 -46.54
C ARG A 266 19.66 30.62 -46.81
N ASP A 267 18.37 30.62 -47.12
CA ASP A 267 17.49 29.82 -47.98
C ASP A 267 18.04 29.28 -49.33
N HIS A 268 17.21 28.37 -49.88
CA HIS A 268 17.12 27.75 -51.22
C HIS A 268 17.49 26.25 -51.17
N ASP A 269 16.69 25.28 -51.63
CA ASP A 269 15.65 25.28 -52.66
C ASP A 269 14.58 24.20 -52.43
N ARG A 270 13.39 24.45 -52.99
CA ARG A 270 12.36 23.46 -53.28
C ARG A 270 12.70 22.77 -54.59
N GLU A 271 12.61 21.44 -54.64
CA GLU A 271 12.17 20.77 -55.86
C GLU A 271 11.44 19.45 -55.55
N HIS A 272 10.28 19.34 -56.21
CA HIS A 272 9.44 18.15 -56.32
C HIS A 272 10.22 17.02 -57.02
N ASP A 273 10.09 15.76 -56.58
CA ASP A 273 9.30 14.77 -57.33
C ASP A 273 9.23 13.38 -56.66
N ARG A 274 8.07 12.75 -56.86
CA ARG A 274 7.78 11.30 -56.94
C ARG A 274 7.74 10.45 -55.66
N HIS A 275 6.48 10.21 -55.26
CA HIS A 275 6.00 8.98 -54.65
C HIS A 275 6.49 7.72 -55.37
N PRO A 276 6.67 6.62 -54.63
CA PRO A 276 5.90 5.43 -54.97
C PRO A 276 5.02 4.96 -53.81
N ASP A 277 3.86 4.48 -54.20
CA ASP A 277 2.88 3.74 -53.41
C ASP A 277 3.52 2.60 -52.60
N HIS A 278 3.37 2.65 -51.28
CA HIS A 278 3.31 1.44 -50.48
C HIS A 278 2.10 1.51 -49.53
N LYS A 279 0.98 1.00 -50.07
CA LYS A 279 -0.13 0.31 -49.41
C LYS A 279 -0.37 0.69 -47.95
N ARG A 280 -1.27 1.66 -47.76
CA ARG A 280 -2.06 1.83 -46.53
C ARG A 280 -2.73 0.50 -46.19
N GLY A 281 -2.30 -0.15 -45.11
CA GLY A 281 -3.00 -1.28 -44.53
C GLY A 281 -4.44 -0.89 -44.22
N ARG A 282 -5.40 -1.62 -44.79
CA ARG A 282 -6.82 -1.54 -44.43
C ARG A 282 -6.94 -1.68 -42.91
N LYS A 283 -7.37 -0.61 -42.23
CA LYS A 283 -7.75 -0.67 -40.81
C LYS A 283 -9.04 -1.50 -40.72
N HIS A 284 -8.94 -2.70 -40.15
CA HIS A 284 -10.10 -3.50 -39.76
C HIS A 284 -10.93 -2.73 -38.72
N ARG A 285 -12.10 -2.21 -39.14
CA ARG A 285 -13.16 -1.68 -38.29
C ARG A 285 -14.32 -2.67 -38.33
N SER A 286 -14.97 -2.91 -37.20
CA SER A 286 -16.18 -3.76 -37.15
C SER A 286 -17.35 -3.08 -37.86
N LYS A 287 -18.45 -3.82 -38.07
CA LYS A 287 -19.66 -3.33 -38.77
C LYS A 287 -20.25 -2.06 -38.15
N ASP A 288 -19.95 -1.77 -36.88
CA ASP A 288 -20.48 -0.61 -36.14
C ASP A 288 -19.51 0.59 -36.12
N GLY A 289 -18.44 0.56 -36.93
CA GLY A 289 -17.45 1.64 -36.99
C GLY A 289 -16.47 1.67 -35.80
N ILE A 290 -16.60 0.72 -34.88
CA ILE A 290 -15.73 0.53 -33.72
C ILE A 290 -14.43 -0.16 -34.18
N PRO A 291 -13.24 0.26 -33.71
CA PRO A 291 -12.00 -0.46 -34.02
C PRO A 291 -12.06 -1.92 -33.58
N GLU A 292 -11.51 -2.85 -34.37
CA GLU A 292 -11.57 -4.29 -34.06
C GLU A 292 -10.96 -4.63 -32.69
N TRP A 293 -9.82 -4.00 -32.35
CA TRP A 293 -9.20 -4.08 -31.02
C TRP A 293 -10.06 -3.51 -29.88
N VAL A 294 -11.19 -2.87 -30.16
CA VAL A 294 -12.21 -2.53 -29.16
C VAL A 294 -13.43 -3.45 -29.28
N SER A 295 -13.81 -3.84 -30.50
CA SER A 295 -14.99 -4.67 -30.75
C SER A 295 -14.86 -6.09 -30.19
N GLU A 296 -13.75 -6.79 -30.47
CA GLU A 296 -13.52 -8.17 -30.03
C GLU A 296 -13.55 -8.39 -28.51
N PRO A 297 -12.90 -7.56 -27.67
CA PRO A 297 -12.97 -7.72 -26.22
C PRO A 297 -14.36 -7.39 -25.67
N LEU A 298 -15.08 -6.44 -26.27
CA LEU A 298 -16.46 -6.14 -25.87
C LEU A 298 -17.41 -7.29 -26.21
N GLU A 299 -17.28 -7.90 -27.40
CA GLU A 299 -18.06 -9.10 -27.77
C GLU A 299 -17.80 -10.26 -26.81
N TYR A 300 -16.53 -10.45 -26.41
CA TYR A 300 -16.19 -11.44 -25.40
C TYR A 300 -16.91 -11.17 -24.07
N LEU A 301 -16.87 -9.93 -23.58
CA LEU A 301 -17.52 -9.54 -22.32
C LEU A 301 -19.05 -9.61 -22.41
N GLU A 302 -19.64 -9.26 -23.55
CA GLU A 302 -21.08 -9.41 -23.79
C GLU A 302 -21.52 -10.86 -23.66
N GLY A 303 -20.68 -11.82 -24.07
CA GLY A 303 -20.89 -13.25 -23.86
C GLY A 303 -20.91 -13.65 -22.38
N THR A 304 -20.37 -12.84 -21.48
CA THR A 304 -20.33 -13.12 -20.03
C THR A 304 -21.56 -12.62 -19.26
N LYS A 305 -22.47 -11.89 -19.93
CA LYS A 305 -23.70 -11.36 -19.34
C LYS A 305 -24.58 -12.47 -18.74
N GLY A 306 -25.22 -12.16 -17.61
CA GLY A 306 -26.03 -13.09 -16.82
C GLY A 306 -25.24 -13.88 -15.77
N GLY A 307 -23.91 -13.73 -15.70
CA GLY A 307 -23.12 -14.26 -14.59
C GLY A 307 -23.39 -13.52 -13.28
N ARG A 308 -23.35 -14.21 -12.14
CA ARG A 308 -23.59 -13.58 -10.83
C ARG A 308 -22.49 -12.59 -10.42
N TYR A 309 -22.84 -11.60 -9.60
CA TYR A 309 -21.84 -10.80 -8.91
C TYR A 309 -21.15 -11.66 -7.84
N VAL A 310 -19.83 -11.61 -7.81
CA VAL A 310 -19.01 -12.23 -6.75
C VAL A 310 -18.25 -11.10 -6.07
N ALA A 311 -18.41 -10.92 -4.77
CA ALA A 311 -17.62 -9.94 -4.03
C ALA A 311 -16.16 -10.43 -3.92
N TRP A 312 -15.21 -9.54 -4.16
CA TRP A 312 -13.80 -9.80 -3.84
C TRP A 312 -13.43 -8.94 -2.64
N GLU A 313 -13.22 -9.59 -1.50
CA GLU A 313 -13.15 -8.91 -0.20
C GLU A 313 -11.74 -8.40 0.14
N SER A 314 -10.68 -9.08 -0.34
CA SER A 314 -9.27 -8.63 -0.31
C SER A 314 -8.35 -9.75 -0.87
N GLY A 315 -7.04 -9.54 -0.88
CA GLY A 315 -6.04 -10.59 -1.10
C GLY A 315 -5.41 -10.62 -2.50
N ARG A 316 -4.29 -11.35 -2.59
CA ARG A 316 -3.57 -11.57 -3.85
C ARG A 316 -4.40 -12.40 -4.80
N PHE A 317 -4.19 -12.11 -6.06
CA PHE A 317 -4.59 -12.94 -7.17
C PHE A 317 -3.62 -14.13 -7.32
N THR A 318 -4.09 -15.31 -6.95
CA THR A 318 -3.34 -16.58 -7.08
C THR A 318 -3.62 -17.26 -8.44
N ASP A 319 -2.79 -18.22 -8.85
CA ASP A 319 -3.07 -19.06 -10.03
C ASP A 319 -4.33 -19.95 -9.83
N SER A 320 -4.77 -20.10 -8.58
CA SER A 320 -6.04 -20.72 -8.17
C SER A 320 -7.21 -19.73 -8.03
N ALA A 321 -6.94 -18.42 -8.17
CA ALA A 321 -7.96 -17.39 -8.10
C ALA A 321 -8.92 -17.53 -9.30
N PRO A 322 -10.12 -16.97 -9.21
CA PRO A 322 -11.12 -17.20 -10.24
C PRO A 322 -10.62 -16.75 -11.63
N ALA A 323 -11.14 -17.38 -12.69
CA ALA A 323 -10.53 -17.42 -14.02
C ALA A 323 -10.23 -16.07 -14.73
N TRP A 324 -10.66 -14.95 -14.17
CA TRP A 324 -10.39 -13.58 -14.63
C TRP A 324 -9.04 -13.01 -14.14
N VAL A 325 -8.24 -13.81 -13.44
CA VAL A 325 -7.06 -13.34 -12.71
C VAL A 325 -5.71 -13.83 -13.30
N ALA A 326 -5.63 -15.04 -13.84
CA ALA A 326 -4.36 -15.61 -14.30
C ALA A 326 -3.85 -14.98 -15.61
N GLY A 327 -2.53 -14.94 -15.83
CA GLY A 327 -1.87 -14.45 -17.06
C GLY A 327 -2.11 -15.29 -18.33
N ASN A 328 -3.01 -16.28 -18.28
CA ASN A 328 -3.39 -17.13 -19.40
C ASN A 328 -4.45 -16.46 -20.31
N GLN A 329 -4.76 -17.08 -21.45
CA GLN A 329 -5.91 -16.67 -22.28
C GLN A 329 -7.21 -16.63 -21.45
N PRO A 330 -8.13 -15.67 -21.69
CA PRO A 330 -9.39 -15.61 -20.97
C PRO A 330 -10.23 -16.88 -21.23
N PRO A 331 -10.89 -17.46 -20.22
CA PRO A 331 -11.70 -18.67 -20.39
C PRO A 331 -12.91 -18.41 -21.28
N PRO A 332 -13.63 -19.44 -21.76
CA PRO A 332 -14.87 -19.24 -22.50
C PRO A 332 -15.90 -18.41 -21.70
N PRO A 333 -16.72 -17.55 -22.33
CA PRO A 333 -17.70 -16.74 -21.61
C PRO A 333 -18.71 -17.54 -20.78
N THR A 334 -19.02 -18.78 -21.18
CA THR A 334 -19.84 -19.74 -20.40
C THR A 334 -19.28 -19.97 -19.01
N HIS A 335 -17.96 -20.16 -18.89
CA HIS A 335 -17.29 -20.36 -17.62
C HIS A 335 -17.43 -19.14 -16.70
N ILE A 336 -17.31 -17.93 -17.26
CA ILE A 336 -17.49 -16.70 -16.50
C ILE A 336 -18.94 -16.56 -16.01
N ARG A 337 -19.93 -16.91 -16.84
CA ARG A 337 -21.34 -16.89 -16.43
C ARG A 337 -21.61 -17.83 -15.24
N GLU A 338 -21.06 -19.04 -15.28
CA GLU A 338 -21.25 -20.04 -14.22
C GLU A 338 -20.58 -19.63 -12.90
N ARG A 339 -19.38 -19.05 -12.96
CA ARG A 339 -18.60 -18.72 -11.77
C ARG A 339 -18.98 -17.34 -11.19
N GLY A 340 -19.48 -16.45 -12.04
CA GLY A 340 -19.68 -15.04 -11.71
C GLY A 340 -18.38 -14.24 -11.78
N ALA A 341 -18.43 -12.93 -11.52
CA ALA A 341 -17.24 -12.08 -11.47
C ALA A 341 -17.49 -10.79 -10.68
N PHE A 342 -16.43 -10.16 -10.14
CA PHE A 342 -16.52 -8.81 -9.57
C PHE A 342 -16.31 -7.74 -10.67
N CYS A 343 -16.55 -6.46 -10.38
CA CYS A 343 -16.54 -5.39 -11.38
C CYS A 343 -15.21 -5.25 -12.15
N ALA A 344 -14.08 -5.25 -11.46
CA ALA A 344 -12.75 -5.10 -12.07
C ALA A 344 -12.20 -6.36 -12.75
N ALA A 345 -12.92 -7.49 -12.67
CA ALA A 345 -12.62 -8.67 -13.47
C ALA A 345 -12.86 -8.44 -14.97
N LEU A 346 -13.88 -7.65 -15.32
CA LEU A 346 -14.25 -7.41 -16.72
C LEU A 346 -13.16 -6.68 -17.51
N PRO A 347 -12.59 -5.56 -17.02
CA PRO A 347 -11.47 -4.93 -17.70
C PRO A 347 -10.22 -5.83 -17.75
N ASN A 348 -9.94 -6.65 -16.73
CA ASN A 348 -8.83 -7.62 -16.79
C ASN A 348 -9.02 -8.62 -17.95
N LEU A 349 -10.22 -9.17 -18.08
CA LEU A 349 -10.57 -10.10 -19.15
C LEU A 349 -10.48 -9.43 -20.54
N ALA A 350 -10.92 -8.18 -20.66
CA ALA A 350 -10.83 -7.41 -21.91
C ALA A 350 -9.38 -7.17 -22.35
N MET A 351 -8.51 -6.75 -21.42
CA MET A 351 -7.08 -6.55 -21.70
C MET A 351 -6.40 -7.85 -22.13
N ARG A 352 -6.67 -8.95 -21.42
CA ARG A 352 -6.15 -10.29 -21.77
C ARG A 352 -6.64 -10.77 -23.12
N LYS A 353 -7.93 -10.56 -23.43
CA LYS A 353 -8.51 -10.91 -24.74
C LYS A 353 -7.79 -10.22 -25.89
N ASN A 354 -7.30 -9.00 -25.65
CA ASN A 354 -6.54 -8.23 -26.62
C ASN A 354 -5.03 -8.45 -26.58
N GLY A 355 -4.54 -9.30 -25.69
CA GLY A 355 -3.10 -9.49 -25.51
C GLY A 355 -2.38 -8.24 -24.97
N VAL A 356 -3.11 -7.28 -24.38
CA VAL A 356 -2.51 -6.15 -23.66
C VAL A 356 -1.82 -6.71 -22.43
N ARG A 357 -0.49 -6.62 -22.40
CA ARG A 357 0.32 -7.06 -21.26
C ARG A 357 0.66 -5.84 -20.41
N HIS A 358 0.38 -5.89 -19.13
CA HIS A 358 1.01 -4.96 -18.21
C HIS A 358 2.43 -5.44 -17.93
N SER A 359 3.41 -4.53 -18.03
CA SER A 359 4.79 -4.74 -17.57
C SER A 359 4.87 -5.11 -16.09
N ASP A 360 3.76 -4.97 -15.38
CA ASP A 360 3.65 -5.20 -13.95
C ASP A 360 2.41 -6.01 -13.57
N MET A 361 2.06 -7.02 -14.38
CA MET A 361 1.13 -8.06 -13.90
C MET A 361 1.69 -8.83 -12.72
N ALA A 362 3.03 -8.81 -12.55
CA ALA A 362 3.68 -9.19 -11.31
C ALA A 362 3.12 -8.33 -10.18
N ASN A 363 3.07 -6.97 -10.26
CA ASN A 363 2.45 -6.02 -9.30
C ASN A 363 0.93 -5.76 -9.44
N ALA A 364 0.18 -6.56 -10.21
CA ALA A 364 -1.28 -6.51 -10.26
C ALA A 364 -1.93 -7.13 -8.98
N TRP A 365 -1.36 -6.81 -7.82
CA TRP A 365 -1.63 -7.40 -6.50
C TRP A 365 -3.04 -7.04 -5.98
N TYR A 366 -3.80 -6.26 -6.76
CA TYR A 366 -5.07 -5.65 -6.36
C TYR A 366 -6.04 -5.40 -7.51
N GLY A 367 -6.11 -6.21 -8.58
CA GLY A 367 -6.99 -5.89 -9.72
C GLY A 367 -8.51 -5.97 -9.43
N GLY A 368 -8.91 -5.68 -8.19
CA GLY A 368 -10.07 -4.87 -7.83
C GLY A 368 -9.90 -3.37 -8.12
N VAL A 369 -10.81 -2.56 -7.59
CA VAL A 369 -10.96 -1.15 -8.00
C VAL A 369 -9.85 -0.24 -7.50
N LEU A 370 -9.17 -0.62 -6.41
CA LEU A 370 -8.01 0.12 -5.88
C LEU A 370 -6.89 0.22 -6.91
N TRP A 371 -6.55 -0.89 -7.58
CA TRP A 371 -5.51 -0.90 -8.62
C TRP A 371 -5.84 0.03 -9.79
N TYR A 372 -7.08 0.00 -10.28
CA TYR A 372 -7.49 0.89 -11.36
C TYR A 372 -7.39 2.38 -10.97
N GLY A 373 -7.68 2.67 -9.70
CA GLY A 373 -7.51 4.01 -9.11
C GLY A 373 -6.05 4.46 -9.02
N ASN A 374 -5.14 3.58 -8.63
CA ASN A 374 -3.71 3.90 -8.49
C ASN A 374 -3.01 3.89 -9.85
N TYR A 375 -3.15 2.82 -10.62
CA TYR A 375 -2.45 2.63 -11.89
C TYR A 375 -2.81 3.68 -12.94
N PHE A 376 -4.10 3.86 -13.25
CA PHE A 376 -4.47 4.75 -14.36
C PHE A 376 -4.48 6.22 -13.97
N VAL A 377 -4.79 6.53 -12.72
CA VAL A 377 -4.97 7.92 -12.29
C VAL A 377 -3.68 8.46 -11.64
N ASP A 378 -3.01 7.70 -10.76
CA ASP A 378 -1.82 8.19 -10.05
C ASP A 378 -0.53 7.85 -10.82
N GLU A 379 -0.31 6.58 -11.17
CA GLU A 379 0.98 6.11 -11.70
C GLU A 379 1.20 6.50 -13.16
N ARG A 380 0.23 6.20 -14.03
CA ARG A 380 0.35 6.45 -15.48
C ARG A 380 -0.19 7.81 -15.90
N ASN A 381 -0.96 8.47 -15.04
CA ASN A 381 -1.66 9.73 -15.33
C ASN A 381 -2.43 9.70 -16.68
N LEU A 382 -3.08 8.56 -16.95
CA LEU A 382 -3.85 8.32 -18.18
C LEU A 382 -5.35 8.56 -17.98
N ALA A 383 -5.81 8.59 -16.73
CA ALA A 383 -7.19 8.87 -16.39
C ALA A 383 -7.51 10.37 -16.40
N LYS A 384 -8.70 10.71 -16.85
CA LYS A 384 -9.23 12.08 -16.86
C LYS A 384 -10.45 12.17 -15.96
N ARG A 385 -10.75 13.36 -15.43
CA ARG A 385 -11.99 13.57 -14.67
C ARG A 385 -13.20 13.26 -15.55
N LEU A 386 -14.15 12.51 -15.00
CA LEU A 386 -15.42 12.25 -15.63
C LEU A 386 -16.17 13.58 -15.83
N ARG A 387 -16.64 13.80 -17.05
CA ARG A 387 -17.63 14.84 -17.37
C ARG A 387 -18.96 14.17 -17.69
N PRO A 388 -20.02 14.42 -16.89
CA PRO A 388 -21.28 13.68 -16.97
C PRO A 388 -22.14 14.04 -18.19
N ASP A 389 -21.88 15.19 -18.80
CA ASP A 389 -22.54 15.77 -19.97
C ASP A 389 -21.93 15.33 -21.31
N ARG A 390 -20.96 14.42 -21.28
CA ARG A 390 -20.18 14.00 -22.44
C ARG A 390 -20.44 12.54 -22.81
N ASP A 391 -20.56 12.28 -24.10
CA ASP A 391 -20.53 10.92 -24.66
C ASP A 391 -19.09 10.37 -24.71
N TYR A 392 -18.96 9.11 -24.32
CA TYR A 392 -17.70 8.38 -24.33
C TYR A 392 -17.77 7.22 -25.33
N PRO A 393 -16.71 6.98 -26.11
CA PRO A 393 -16.72 5.89 -27.08
C PRO A 393 -16.77 4.51 -26.40
N PRO A 394 -17.24 3.46 -27.09
CA PRO A 394 -17.14 2.08 -26.64
C PRO A 394 -15.71 1.72 -26.20
N GLY A 395 -15.61 0.92 -25.14
CA GLY A 395 -14.34 0.58 -24.50
C GLY A 395 -13.78 1.65 -23.55
N THR A 396 -14.48 2.77 -23.34
CA THR A 396 -14.09 3.72 -22.28
C THR A 396 -14.29 3.09 -20.92
N LEU A 397 -13.25 3.10 -20.09
CA LEU A 397 -13.29 2.61 -18.72
C LEU A 397 -13.69 3.74 -17.77
N PHE A 398 -14.63 3.49 -16.87
CA PHE A 398 -15.08 4.39 -15.82
C PHE A 398 -14.61 3.89 -14.47
N ILE A 399 -14.09 4.79 -13.64
CA ILE A 399 -13.46 4.43 -12.36
C ILE A 399 -14.03 5.32 -11.26
N ARG A 400 -14.55 4.67 -10.22
CA ARG A 400 -14.79 5.23 -8.90
C ARG A 400 -13.73 4.63 -8.00
N ARG A 401 -12.84 5.44 -7.43
CA ARG A 401 -11.78 4.91 -6.56
C ARG A 401 -12.35 4.18 -5.34
N TYR A 402 -11.63 3.14 -4.93
CA TYR A 402 -11.75 2.61 -3.58
C TYR A 402 -11.27 3.68 -2.60
N THR A 403 -12.07 4.01 -1.59
CA THR A 403 -11.71 5.07 -0.62
C THR A 403 -11.63 4.61 0.84
N GLY A 404 -11.91 3.34 1.15
CA GLY A 404 -11.78 2.82 2.50
C GLY A 404 -12.86 1.82 2.95
N PRO A 405 -13.02 1.62 4.28
CA PRO A 405 -13.24 0.31 4.91
C PRO A 405 -14.66 -0.29 4.84
N ALA A 406 -15.64 0.38 4.24
CA ALA A 406 -17.00 -0.17 4.10
C ALA A 406 -17.22 -0.82 2.73
N LEU A 407 -18.08 -1.84 2.62
CA LEU A 407 -18.54 -2.41 1.34
C LEU A 407 -19.06 -1.34 0.37
N ALA A 408 -19.74 -0.32 0.89
CA ALA A 408 -20.21 0.84 0.12
C ALA A 408 -19.06 1.70 -0.48
N GLN A 409 -17.84 1.60 0.05
CA GLN A 409 -16.66 2.35 -0.37
C GLN A 409 -15.67 1.51 -1.19
N GLN A 410 -16.09 0.33 -1.67
CA GLN A 410 -15.27 -0.61 -2.44
C GLN A 410 -14.81 -0.11 -3.80
N GLY A 411 -15.20 1.12 -4.18
CA GLY A 411 -15.02 1.63 -5.53
C GLY A 411 -15.88 0.85 -6.52
N HIS A 412 -15.90 1.29 -7.76
CA HIS A 412 -16.52 0.54 -8.86
C HIS A 412 -15.82 0.82 -10.18
N VAL A 413 -15.84 -0.15 -11.09
CA VAL A 413 -15.44 0.06 -12.48
C VAL A 413 -16.51 -0.44 -13.45
N GLY A 414 -16.63 0.22 -14.59
CA GLY A 414 -17.52 -0.17 -15.68
C GLY A 414 -16.93 0.22 -17.03
N ILE A 415 -17.36 -0.45 -18.09
CA ILE A 415 -16.86 -0.25 -19.45
C ILE A 415 -18.01 0.22 -20.33
N MET A 416 -17.81 1.26 -21.15
CA MET A 416 -18.80 1.62 -22.18
C MET A 416 -18.94 0.48 -23.19
N GLY A 417 -20.12 -0.13 -23.24
CA GLY A 417 -20.48 -1.13 -24.23
C GLY A 417 -20.81 -0.53 -25.60
N ARG A 418 -21.14 -1.39 -26.56
CA ARG A 418 -21.38 -0.98 -27.96
C ARG A 418 -22.69 -0.22 -28.12
N HIS A 419 -23.62 -0.38 -27.19
CA HIS A 419 -24.99 0.13 -27.27
C HIS A 419 -25.23 1.33 -26.33
N GLY A 420 -24.18 2.05 -25.93
CA GLY A 420 -24.30 3.23 -25.06
C GLY A 420 -24.69 2.90 -23.60
N ARG A 421 -24.53 1.64 -23.21
CA ARG A 421 -24.78 1.13 -21.86
C ARG A 421 -23.49 0.61 -21.24
N LEU A 422 -23.44 0.54 -19.92
CA LEU A 422 -22.24 0.10 -19.21
C LEU A 422 -22.23 -1.41 -19.01
N LEU A 423 -21.21 -2.06 -19.58
CA LEU A 423 -20.80 -3.40 -19.21
C LEU A 423 -20.11 -3.36 -17.84
N GLN A 424 -20.72 -3.97 -16.85
CA GLN A 424 -20.24 -3.99 -15.47
C GLN A 424 -20.72 -5.25 -14.75
N SER A 425 -20.09 -5.57 -13.61
CA SER A 425 -20.63 -6.57 -12.68
C SER A 425 -20.94 -5.88 -11.35
N ASP A 426 -22.21 -5.79 -10.98
CA ASP A 426 -22.68 -5.06 -9.80
C ASP A 426 -23.86 -5.77 -9.11
N VAL A 427 -24.17 -5.36 -7.87
CA VAL A 427 -25.35 -5.87 -7.16
C VAL A 427 -26.62 -5.12 -7.59
N PRO A 428 -27.78 -5.79 -7.67
CA PRO A 428 -27.99 -7.24 -7.62
C PRO A 428 -27.88 -7.92 -9.00
N LEU A 429 -27.52 -7.20 -10.06
CA LEU A 429 -27.70 -7.63 -11.46
C LEU A 429 -26.62 -8.61 -11.95
N GLY A 430 -25.50 -8.74 -11.23
CA GLY A 430 -24.36 -9.50 -11.72
C GLY A 430 -23.71 -8.84 -12.92
N ILE A 431 -23.12 -9.63 -13.80
CA ILE A 431 -22.53 -9.17 -15.06
C ILE A 431 -23.65 -8.78 -16.01
N ASN A 432 -23.74 -7.49 -16.34
CA ASN A 432 -24.85 -6.93 -17.06
C ASN A 432 -24.46 -5.76 -17.98
N GLU A 433 -25.41 -5.35 -18.81
CA GLU A 433 -25.35 -4.15 -19.66
C GLU A 433 -26.67 -3.39 -19.58
N GLU A 434 -27.32 -3.40 -18.41
CA GLU A 434 -28.71 -2.93 -18.26
C GLU A 434 -28.79 -1.41 -18.07
N ARG A 435 -27.74 -0.79 -17.52
CA ARG A 435 -27.76 0.62 -17.12
C ARG A 435 -26.92 1.48 -18.06
N THR A 436 -27.43 2.67 -18.40
CA THR A 436 -26.62 3.74 -18.99
C THR A 436 -25.64 4.30 -17.95
N LEU A 437 -24.64 5.07 -18.40
CA LEU A 437 -23.73 5.78 -17.50
C LEU A 437 -24.49 6.63 -16.46
N ALA A 438 -25.50 7.38 -16.89
CA ALA A 438 -26.30 8.23 -16.01
C ALA A 438 -27.09 7.39 -14.97
N GLN A 439 -27.67 6.27 -15.40
CA GLN A 439 -28.40 5.36 -14.50
C GLN A 439 -27.47 4.71 -13.48
N THR A 440 -26.29 4.25 -13.89
CA THR A 440 -25.28 3.71 -12.97
C THR A 440 -24.76 4.79 -12.02
N GLN A 441 -24.47 6.00 -12.50
CA GLN A 441 -24.04 7.11 -11.64
C GLN A 441 -25.08 7.40 -10.55
N ALA A 442 -26.36 7.42 -10.91
CA ALA A 442 -27.46 7.63 -9.97
C ALA A 442 -27.67 6.45 -9.00
N PHE A 443 -27.38 5.22 -9.42
CA PHE A 443 -27.41 4.03 -8.57
C PHE A 443 -26.29 4.09 -7.52
N LEU A 444 -25.04 4.24 -7.96
CA LEU A 444 -23.86 4.27 -7.08
C LEU A 444 -23.92 5.44 -6.09
N THR A 445 -24.40 6.61 -6.52
CA THR A 445 -24.54 7.78 -5.65
C THR A 445 -25.58 7.57 -4.54
N ARG A 446 -26.71 6.90 -4.85
CA ARG A 446 -27.79 6.65 -3.88
C ARG A 446 -27.54 5.45 -2.97
N GLY A 447 -26.93 4.39 -3.50
CA GLY A 447 -26.75 3.12 -2.79
C GLY A 447 -25.40 2.98 -2.08
N GLU A 448 -24.35 3.65 -2.58
CA GLU A 448 -22.97 3.35 -2.16
C GLU A 448 -22.15 4.60 -1.77
N GLY A 449 -22.73 5.79 -1.76
CA GLY A 449 -22.04 7.00 -1.25
C GLY A 449 -21.04 7.63 -2.23
N GLY A 450 -21.21 7.41 -3.55
CA GLY A 450 -20.51 8.14 -4.60
C GLY A 450 -20.51 7.41 -5.94
N GLY A 451 -20.41 8.13 -7.06
CA GLY A 451 -20.37 7.54 -8.41
C GLY A 451 -18.98 7.55 -9.05
N PHE A 452 -18.90 7.27 -10.35
CA PHE A 452 -17.66 7.35 -11.11
C PHE A 452 -17.07 8.77 -11.05
N GLN A 453 -15.75 8.84 -11.02
CA GLN A 453 -14.98 10.08 -10.87
C GLN A 453 -14.00 10.29 -12.02
N TRP A 454 -13.59 9.20 -12.68
CA TRP A 454 -12.54 9.19 -13.68
C TRP A 454 -12.92 8.34 -14.88
N ILE A 455 -12.30 8.65 -16.03
CA ILE A 455 -12.40 7.90 -17.28
C ILE A 455 -11.03 7.60 -17.84
N VAL A 456 -10.87 6.45 -18.49
CA VAL A 456 -9.71 6.09 -19.30
C VAL A 456 -10.19 5.72 -20.70
N LEU A 457 -9.73 6.44 -21.71
CA LEU A 457 -10.13 6.18 -23.09
C LEU A 457 -9.50 4.85 -23.59
N PRO A 458 -10.18 4.10 -24.48
CA PRO A 458 -9.79 2.74 -24.84
C PRO A 458 -8.34 2.62 -25.34
N GLN A 459 -7.82 3.63 -26.04
CA GLN A 459 -6.44 3.59 -26.55
C GLN A 459 -5.36 3.57 -25.47
N HIS A 460 -5.70 3.90 -24.23
CA HIS A 460 -4.76 3.99 -23.11
C HIS A 460 -4.74 2.74 -22.23
N TRP A 461 -5.64 1.78 -22.45
CA TRP A 461 -5.72 0.58 -21.62
C TRP A 461 -6.09 -0.70 -22.38
N LEU A 462 -6.80 -0.59 -23.51
CA LEU A 462 -7.33 -1.73 -24.24
C LEU A 462 -6.60 -1.97 -25.56
N LYS A 463 -5.78 -1.02 -26.02
CA LYS A 463 -5.03 -1.17 -27.26
C LYS A 463 -3.75 -1.97 -27.01
N PRO A 464 -3.50 -3.08 -27.74
CA PRO A 464 -2.22 -3.77 -27.68
C PRO A 464 -1.09 -2.90 -28.19
N ASP A 465 0.12 -3.15 -27.67
CA ASP A 465 1.36 -2.44 -28.02
C ASP A 465 1.72 -2.58 -29.52
#